data_AF-A0A8J3LEL6-F1
#
_entry.id   AF-A0A8J3LEL6-F1
#
_cell.length_a   1.000
_cell.length_b   1.000
_cell.length_c   1.000
_cell.angle_alpha   90.00
_cell.angle_beta   90.00
_cell.angle_gamma   90.00
#
_symmetry.space_group_name_H-M   'P 1'
#
loop_
_entity.id
_entity.type
_entity.pdbx_description
1 polymer ?
#
loop_
_entity_poly.entity_id
_entity_poly.type
_entity_poly.pdbx_seq_one_letter_code
_entity_poly.pdbx_strand_id
1 'polypeptide(L)'
;MKAKHMLQRALRRVVIIGGIAALSVASAAPAAQAWSQNWPSEATYRASYDFIPTRSSVRIGGTACTGADGTAFKLTLMRTSGASVIYTAPRKAVDNTWHYIDTTTPYANQAHYMRHTTERYSTSSGIWVNAFSLCQGVSATW
;
A
#
# COMPACT_ATOMS: atom_id res chain seq x y z
N MET A 1 -24.11 -14.76 33.28
CA MET A 1 -23.57 -13.47 33.76
C MET A 1 -22.13 -13.64 34.23
N LYS A 2 -21.27 -12.66 33.92
CA LYS A 2 -19.89 -12.40 34.37
C LYS A 2 -18.77 -13.32 33.85
N ALA A 3 -18.14 -12.86 32.77
CA ALA A 3 -16.79 -13.22 32.36
C ALA A 3 -15.74 -12.61 33.30
N LYS A 4 -14.69 -13.36 33.66
CA LYS A 4 -13.46 -12.80 34.26
C LYS A 4 -12.20 -13.38 33.62
N HIS A 5 -11.63 -12.57 32.73
CA HIS A 5 -10.20 -12.21 32.65
C HIS A 5 -9.23 -13.29 32.14
N MET A 6 -9.03 -13.31 30.83
CA MET A 6 -7.82 -13.83 30.19
C MET A 6 -6.63 -12.93 30.55
N LEU A 7 -5.67 -13.51 31.27
CA LEU A 7 -4.38 -12.89 31.58
C LEU A 7 -3.37 -13.30 30.49
N GLN A 8 -3.32 -12.59 29.37
CA GLN A 8 -2.23 -12.78 28.39
C GLN A 8 -1.03 -11.92 28.79
N ARG A 9 -0.04 -12.59 29.37
CA ARG A 9 1.27 -12.05 29.75
C ARG A 9 1.95 -11.43 28.52
N ALA A 10 2.07 -10.11 28.50
CA ALA A 10 2.97 -9.42 27.59
C ALA A 10 4.43 -9.71 28.00
N LEU A 11 5.17 -10.42 27.15
CA LEU A 11 6.62 -10.55 27.28
C LEU A 11 7.26 -9.17 27.07
N ARG A 12 7.77 -8.58 28.15
CA ARG A 12 8.55 -7.35 28.13
C ARG A 12 9.99 -7.67 27.76
N ARG A 13 10.39 -7.47 26.51
CA ARG A 13 11.82 -7.29 26.18
C ARG A 13 12.18 -5.84 26.49
N VAL A 14 12.90 -5.65 27.59
CA VAL A 14 13.50 -4.37 27.99
C VAL A 14 14.84 -4.27 27.28
N VAL A 15 14.98 -3.29 26.38
CA VAL A 15 16.28 -2.86 25.86
C VAL A 15 16.54 -1.47 26.42
N ILE A 16 17.53 -1.35 27.30
CA ILE A 16 17.97 -0.08 27.88
C ILE A 16 19.11 0.44 27.00
N ILE A 17 18.85 1.52 26.26
CA ILE A 17 19.90 2.36 25.67
C ILE A 17 19.61 3.77 26.21
N GLY A 18 20.65 4.39 26.76
CA GLY A 18 20.54 5.57 27.62
C GLY A 18 19.82 6.77 26.99
N GLY A 19 19.12 7.52 27.86
CA GLY A 19 18.66 8.88 27.60
C GLY A 19 17.43 8.97 26.70
N ILE A 20 16.34 9.50 27.26
CA ILE A 20 15.03 9.78 26.63
C ILE A 20 14.07 8.58 26.71
N ALA A 21 13.29 8.55 27.80
CA ALA A 21 12.04 7.80 27.84
C ALA A 21 11.03 8.49 26.89
N ALA A 22 11.11 8.16 25.60
CA ALA A 22 10.04 8.46 24.67
C ALA A 22 8.87 7.51 24.99
N LEU A 23 7.90 8.00 25.75
CA LEU A 23 6.59 7.35 25.92
C LEU A 23 5.84 7.48 24.59
N SER A 24 6.16 6.61 23.64
CA SER A 24 5.35 6.42 22.45
C SER A 24 4.08 5.71 22.89
N VAL A 25 3.05 6.47 23.23
CA VAL A 25 1.69 5.97 23.23
C VAL A 25 1.37 5.58 21.78
N ALA A 26 1.67 4.33 21.44
CA ALA A 26 1.03 3.67 20.33
C ALA A 26 -0.44 3.56 20.73
N SER A 27 -1.23 4.56 20.38
CA SER A 27 -2.66 4.35 20.22
C SER A 27 -2.77 3.22 19.22
N ALA A 28 -3.09 2.02 19.71
CA ALA A 28 -3.55 0.94 18.88
C ALA A 28 -4.89 1.42 18.32
N ALA A 29 -4.82 2.24 17.27
CA ALA A 29 -5.93 2.45 16.38
C ALA A 29 -6.48 1.05 16.07
N PRO A 30 -7.81 0.86 16.08
CA PRO A 30 -8.39 -0.42 15.70
C PRO A 30 -7.73 -0.84 14.40
N ALA A 31 -7.20 -2.07 14.34
CA ALA A 31 -6.50 -2.57 13.16
C ALA A 31 -7.42 -2.29 11.97
N ALA A 32 -7.08 -1.28 11.17
CA ALA A 32 -7.83 -0.97 9.96
C ALA A 32 -7.91 -2.27 9.18
N GLN A 33 -9.06 -2.58 8.58
CA GLN A 33 -9.15 -3.76 7.73
C GLN A 33 -8.13 -3.54 6.62
N ALA A 34 -7.06 -4.32 6.68
CA ALA A 34 -5.84 -4.08 5.94
C ALA A 34 -5.59 -5.25 5.00
N TRP A 35 -5.29 -4.91 3.76
CA TRP A 35 -4.95 -5.85 2.71
C TRP A 35 -3.62 -5.42 2.10
N SER A 36 -2.78 -6.38 1.72
CA SER A 36 -1.52 -6.11 1.03
C SER A 36 -1.11 -7.28 0.14
N GLN A 37 -0.43 -6.96 -0.95
CA GLN A 37 0.18 -7.95 -1.84
C GLN A 37 1.52 -7.44 -2.33
N ASN A 38 2.50 -8.33 -2.35
CA ASN A 38 3.83 -8.07 -2.88
C ASN A 38 4.12 -9.06 -4.00
N TRP A 39 5.02 -8.66 -4.89
CA TRP A 39 5.44 -9.50 -5.97
C TRP A 39 6.95 -9.44 -6.22
N PRO A 40 7.53 -10.53 -6.76
CA PRO A 40 8.92 -10.56 -7.17
C PRO A 40 9.19 -9.62 -8.36
N SER A 41 10.48 -9.38 -8.61
CA SER A 41 11.01 -8.35 -9.51
C SER A 41 10.46 -8.36 -10.94
N GLU A 42 10.04 -9.51 -11.48
CA GLU A 42 10.04 -9.71 -12.93
C GLU A 42 8.98 -8.98 -13.78
N ALA A 43 7.99 -8.29 -13.19
CA ALA A 43 6.89 -7.71 -13.95
C ALA A 43 6.90 -6.18 -14.00
N THR A 44 6.64 -5.64 -15.19
CA THR A 44 6.47 -4.20 -15.45
C THR A 44 5.06 -3.69 -15.07
N TYR A 45 4.10 -4.61 -14.94
CA TYR A 45 2.71 -4.37 -14.61
C TYR A 45 2.14 -5.49 -13.74
N ARG A 46 1.35 -5.15 -12.71
CA ARG A 46 0.72 -6.12 -11.81
C ARG A 46 -0.67 -5.68 -11.39
N ALA A 47 -1.63 -6.60 -11.40
CA ALA A 47 -2.94 -6.40 -10.80
C ALA A 47 -3.02 -7.19 -9.50
N SER A 48 -3.54 -6.56 -8.45
CA SER A 48 -3.82 -7.25 -7.20
C SER A 48 -4.97 -8.23 -7.32
N TYR A 49 -5.07 -9.11 -6.32
CA TYR A 49 -6.33 -9.74 -6.00
C TYR A 49 -7.39 -8.71 -5.62
N ASP A 50 -8.64 -9.11 -5.77
CA ASP A 50 -9.76 -8.31 -5.32
C ASP A 50 -9.77 -8.18 -3.80
N PHE A 51 -10.18 -7.00 -3.35
CA PHE A 51 -10.53 -6.72 -1.96
C PHE A 51 -11.87 -5.98 -1.91
N ILE A 52 -12.59 -6.14 -0.81
CA ILE A 52 -13.94 -5.58 -0.62
C ILE A 52 -13.88 -4.61 0.56
N PRO A 53 -13.82 -3.29 0.31
CA PRO A 53 -13.83 -2.31 1.39
C PRO A 53 -15.21 -2.23 2.02
N THR A 54 -15.28 -2.29 3.35
CA THR A 54 -16.55 -2.17 4.10
C THR A 54 -16.97 -0.72 4.30
N ARG A 55 -16.06 0.23 4.03
CA ARG A 55 -16.28 1.67 4.15
C ARG A 55 -16.05 2.35 2.82
N SER A 56 -16.72 3.48 2.63
CA SER A 56 -16.48 4.41 1.52
C SER A 56 -15.25 5.29 1.79
N SER A 57 -14.24 4.81 2.50
CA SER A 57 -12.95 5.48 2.63
C SER A 57 -11.89 4.41 2.66
N VAL A 58 -10.99 4.45 1.68
CA VAL A 58 -9.87 3.51 1.60
C VAL A 58 -8.62 4.35 1.41
N ARG A 59 -7.62 4.09 2.25
CA ARG A 59 -6.26 4.54 2.01
C ARG A 59 -5.53 3.43 1.29
N ILE A 60 -5.05 3.72 0.08
CA ILE A 60 -4.21 2.80 -0.69
C ILE A 60 -2.75 3.19 -0.56
N GLY A 61 -1.86 2.24 -0.78
CA GLY A 61 -0.43 2.49 -0.80
C GLY A 61 0.28 1.58 -1.79
N GLY A 62 1.48 1.98 -2.17
CA GLY A 62 2.34 1.18 -3.03
C GLY A 62 3.81 1.43 -2.75
N THR A 63 4.63 0.46 -3.14
CA THR A 63 6.08 0.54 -3.03
C THR A 63 6.73 -0.12 -4.23
N ALA A 64 7.91 0.36 -4.56
CA ALA A 64 8.81 -0.25 -5.53
C ALA A 64 10.25 -0.11 -5.01
N CYS A 65 10.96 -1.24 -4.87
CA CYS A 65 12.23 -1.28 -4.14
C CYS A 65 13.39 -0.59 -4.88
N THR A 66 13.44 -0.69 -6.20
CA THR A 66 14.63 -0.27 -6.95
C THR A 66 14.28 -0.07 -8.41
N GLY A 67 14.67 1.05 -8.99
CA GLY A 67 14.50 1.38 -10.40
C GLY A 67 15.72 2.11 -10.93
N ALA A 68 15.82 2.26 -12.24
CA ALA A 68 16.85 3.11 -12.84
C ALA A 68 16.55 4.59 -12.58
N ASP A 69 17.53 5.47 -12.79
CA ASP A 69 17.28 6.92 -12.75
C ASP A 69 16.11 7.31 -13.66
N GLY A 70 15.24 8.17 -13.14
CA GLY A 70 14.01 8.58 -13.81
C GLY A 70 12.91 7.50 -13.83
N THR A 71 12.95 6.52 -12.92
CA THR A 71 11.86 5.53 -12.75
C THR A 71 10.86 5.98 -11.69
N ALA A 72 9.59 5.83 -12.01
CA ALA A 72 8.46 6.08 -11.12
C ALA A 72 7.49 4.89 -11.15
N PHE A 73 6.59 4.80 -10.18
CA PHE A 73 5.45 3.89 -10.23
C PHE A 73 4.13 4.63 -10.13
N LYS A 74 3.06 3.98 -10.55
CA LYS A 74 1.69 4.47 -10.51
C LYS A 74 0.76 3.39 -10.00
N LEU A 75 -0.19 3.80 -9.18
CA LEU A 75 -1.29 2.95 -8.72
C LEU A 75 -2.60 3.37 -9.38
N THR A 76 -3.37 2.41 -9.84
CA THR A 76 -4.74 2.64 -10.31
C THR A 76 -5.69 1.75 -9.54
N LEU A 77 -6.65 2.35 -8.84
CA LEU A 77 -7.76 1.64 -8.20
C LEU A 77 -8.84 1.37 -9.25
N MET A 78 -9.21 0.11 -9.38
CA MET A 78 -10.19 -0.38 -10.34
C MET A 78 -11.37 -0.98 -9.59
N ARG A 79 -12.59 -0.76 -10.10
CA ARG A 79 -13.73 -1.59 -9.74
C ARG A 79 -13.64 -2.90 -10.51
N THR A 80 -13.79 -4.02 -9.83
CA THR A 80 -13.77 -5.35 -10.47
C THR A 80 -14.95 -5.49 -11.42
N SER A 81 -16.16 -5.15 -10.97
CA SER A 81 -17.33 -5.14 -11.83
C SER A 81 -17.22 -4.05 -12.91
N GLY A 82 -17.33 -4.47 -14.17
CA GLY A 82 -17.21 -3.59 -15.33
C GLY A 82 -15.79 -3.05 -15.59
N ALA A 83 -14.78 -3.50 -14.83
CA ALA A 83 -13.36 -3.14 -15.02
C ALA A 83 -13.11 -1.63 -15.21
N SER A 84 -13.78 -0.80 -14.41
CA SER A 84 -13.72 0.67 -14.53
C SER A 84 -12.66 1.27 -13.63
N VAL A 85 -11.97 2.31 -14.13
CA VAL A 85 -11.03 3.09 -13.34
C VAL A 85 -11.82 3.93 -12.34
N ILE A 86 -11.54 3.75 -11.05
CA ILE A 86 -12.10 4.59 -9.97
C ILE A 86 -11.17 5.75 -9.70
N TYR A 87 -9.87 5.47 -9.62
CA TYR A 87 -8.87 6.48 -9.35
C TYR A 87 -7.52 6.07 -9.90
N THR A 88 -6.76 7.04 -10.41
CA THR A 88 -5.34 6.85 -10.75
C THR A 88 -4.50 7.82 -9.95
N ALA A 89 -3.59 7.26 -9.17
CA ALA A 89 -2.62 7.98 -8.36
C ALA A 89 -1.68 8.83 -9.22
N PRO A 90 -1.18 9.96 -8.68
CA PRO A 90 0.01 10.59 -9.24
C PRO A 90 1.19 9.64 -9.15
N ARG A 91 2.15 9.81 -10.08
CA ARG A 91 3.41 9.05 -10.08
C ARG A 91 4.17 9.26 -8.78
N LYS A 92 4.83 8.20 -8.30
CA LYS A 92 5.68 8.20 -7.12
C LYS A 92 7.06 7.69 -7.48
N ALA A 93 8.10 8.21 -6.81
CA ALA A 93 9.46 7.78 -7.05
C ALA A 93 9.64 6.30 -6.65
N VAL A 94 10.50 5.58 -7.36
CA VAL A 94 10.93 4.24 -6.96
C VAL A 94 12.09 4.39 -5.97
N ASP A 95 11.76 4.55 -4.69
CA ASP A 95 12.69 4.93 -3.61
C ASP A 95 12.65 3.95 -2.42
N ASN A 96 12.12 2.74 -2.62
CA ASN A 96 11.94 1.72 -1.58
C ASN A 96 11.06 2.16 -0.40
N THR A 97 10.29 3.23 -0.54
CA THR A 97 9.39 3.73 0.50
C THR A 97 7.94 3.43 0.14
N TRP A 98 7.12 3.14 1.15
CA TRP A 98 5.68 3.06 0.96
C TRP A 98 5.09 4.45 0.78
N HIS A 99 4.52 4.70 -0.41
CA HIS A 99 3.77 5.90 -0.69
C HIS A 99 2.29 5.61 -0.50
N TYR A 100 1.69 6.25 0.49
CA TYR A 100 0.26 6.17 0.75
C TYR A 100 -0.48 7.33 0.11
N ILE A 101 -1.70 7.04 -0.32
CA ILE A 101 -2.61 7.96 -0.95
C ILE A 101 -3.94 7.78 -0.25
N ASP A 102 -4.37 8.82 0.44
CA ASP A 102 -5.71 8.89 1.01
C ASP A 102 -6.67 9.06 -0.15
N THR A 103 -7.27 7.96 -0.60
CA THR A 103 -8.16 7.96 -1.75
C THR A 103 -9.59 8.26 -1.36
N THR A 104 -10.25 9.00 -2.25
CA THR A 104 -11.68 9.33 -2.21
C THR A 104 -12.55 8.08 -2.34
N THR A 105 -13.79 8.21 -1.85
CA THR A 105 -14.78 7.17 -1.57
C THR A 105 -14.95 6.08 -2.64
N PRO A 106 -14.33 4.88 -2.49
CA PRO A 106 -14.73 3.73 -3.30
C PRO A 106 -16.13 3.26 -2.92
N TYR A 107 -16.73 2.44 -3.77
CA TYR A 107 -18.06 1.88 -3.51
C TYR A 107 -17.94 0.82 -2.41
N ALA A 108 -18.46 1.11 -1.22
CA ALA A 108 -18.44 0.15 -0.12
C ALA A 108 -19.14 -1.15 -0.53
N ASN A 109 -18.64 -2.28 -0.01
CA ASN A 109 -19.16 -3.63 -0.22
C ASN A 109 -19.13 -4.12 -1.68
N GLN A 110 -18.24 -3.55 -2.52
CA GLN A 110 -17.98 -4.04 -3.88
C GLN A 110 -16.52 -4.46 -4.04
N ALA A 111 -16.26 -5.42 -4.92
CA ALA A 111 -14.91 -5.87 -5.22
C ALA A 111 -14.13 -4.79 -6.01
N HIS A 112 -12.89 -4.56 -5.57
CA HIS A 112 -11.92 -3.65 -6.19
C HIS A 112 -10.55 -4.32 -6.26
N TYR A 113 -9.73 -3.90 -7.22
CA TYR A 113 -8.33 -4.30 -7.28
C TYR A 113 -7.45 -3.11 -7.66
N MET A 114 -6.16 -3.21 -7.37
CA MET A 114 -5.16 -2.21 -7.72
C MET A 114 -4.29 -2.68 -8.86
N ARG A 115 -4.03 -1.80 -9.81
CA ARG A 115 -3.00 -1.98 -10.84
C ARG A 115 -1.77 -1.18 -10.43
N HIS A 116 -0.64 -1.85 -10.37
CA HIS A 116 0.67 -1.28 -10.14
C HIS A 116 1.45 -1.30 -11.46
N THR A 117 1.88 -0.13 -11.91
CA THR A 117 2.70 0.01 -13.11
C THR A 117 3.99 0.72 -12.75
N THR A 118 5.12 0.21 -13.20
CA THR A 118 6.40 0.92 -13.13
C THR A 118 6.69 1.54 -14.49
N GLU A 119 7.12 2.80 -14.51
CA GLU A 119 7.37 3.60 -15.70
C GLU A 119 8.76 4.27 -15.59
N ARG A 120 9.47 4.43 -16.71
CA ARG A 120 10.71 5.18 -16.80
C ARG A 120 10.55 6.33 -17.78
N TYR A 121 11.09 7.49 -17.45
CA TYR A 121 11.14 8.60 -18.38
C TYR A 121 12.19 8.34 -19.46
N SER A 122 11.74 8.29 -20.72
CA SER A 122 12.59 8.14 -21.88
C SER A 122 13.00 9.51 -22.39
N THR A 123 14.29 9.85 -22.25
CA THR A 123 14.83 11.14 -22.73
C THR A 123 14.85 11.23 -24.25
N SER A 124 14.89 10.10 -24.96
CA SER A 124 14.88 10.07 -26.43
C SER A 124 13.49 10.35 -27.02
N SER A 125 12.42 9.95 -26.32
CA SER A 125 11.04 10.12 -26.80
C SER A 125 10.24 11.16 -25.99
N GLY A 126 10.80 11.70 -24.91
CA GLY A 126 10.15 12.69 -24.04
C GLY A 126 8.93 12.16 -23.28
N ILE A 127 8.73 10.83 -23.27
CA ILE A 127 7.54 10.18 -22.70
C ILE A 127 7.91 9.14 -21.63
N TRP A 128 6.95 8.81 -20.78
CA TRP A 128 7.03 7.72 -19.83
C TRP A 128 6.71 6.40 -20.53
N VAL A 129 7.60 5.41 -20.39
CA VAL A 129 7.45 4.07 -20.96
C VAL A 129 7.44 3.03 -19.84
N ASN A 130 6.81 1.87 -20.06
CA ASN A 130 6.81 0.80 -19.06
C ASN A 130 8.23 0.38 -18.71
N ALA A 131 8.47 0.19 -17.42
CA ALA A 131 9.76 -0.14 -16.85
C ALA A 131 9.62 -1.20 -15.77
N PHE A 132 10.75 -1.59 -15.20
CA PHE A 132 10.88 -2.69 -14.25
C PHE A 132 11.34 -2.19 -12.88
N SER A 133 10.91 -2.85 -11.81
CA SER A 133 11.44 -2.64 -10.45
C SER A 133 11.66 -3.97 -9.75
N LEU A 134 12.74 -4.06 -8.95
CA LEU A 134 13.16 -5.30 -8.27
C LEU A 134 12.19 -5.82 -7.19
N CYS A 135 11.19 -5.03 -6.82
CA CYS A 135 10.02 -5.49 -6.09
C CYS A 135 8.88 -4.51 -6.33
N GLN A 136 7.64 -4.97 -6.16
CA GLN A 136 6.46 -4.12 -6.18
C GLN A 136 5.50 -4.58 -5.10
N GLY A 137 4.84 -3.63 -4.46
CA GLY A 137 3.86 -3.90 -3.42
C GLY A 137 2.70 -2.93 -3.48
N VAL A 138 1.55 -3.40 -3.06
CA VAL A 138 0.34 -2.59 -2.87
C VAL A 138 -0.29 -2.91 -1.52
N SER A 139 -0.96 -1.92 -0.95
CA SER A 139 -1.75 -2.08 0.27
C SER A 139 -3.02 -1.24 0.20
N ALA A 140 -4.04 -1.66 0.95
CA ALA A 140 -5.27 -0.92 1.13
C ALA A 140 -5.74 -1.08 2.58
N THR A 141 -6.26 0.00 3.16
CA THR A 141 -6.74 0.06 4.55
C THR A 141 -8.06 0.84 4.63
N TRP A 142 -9.04 0.34 5.38
CA TRP A 142 -10.36 0.94 5.57
C TRP A 142 -10.98 0.66 6.94
#